data_AF-A0A9D6FGE5-F1
#
_entry.id   AF-A0A9D6FGE5-F1
#
_cell.length_a   1.000
_cell.length_b   1.000
_cell.length_c   1.000
_cell.angle_alpha   90.00
_cell.angle_beta   90.00
_cell.angle_gamma   90.00
#
_symmetry.space_group_name_H-M   'P 1'
#
loop_
_entity.id
_entity.type
_entity.pdbx_description
1 polymer ?
#
loop_
_entity_poly.entity_id
_entity_poly.type
_entity_poly.pdbx_seq_one_letter_code
_entity_poly.pdbx_strand_id
1 'polypeptide(L)'
;MYPLLPPELGQDFVLSDVLRYGSLPVIWKSVVREESLEAYVHTYLREEIQAEALVRNLPGFARFLPVAALFHGQVLSVSGLARDAGVARTTVNGYIEILADTHLAWLLPAFEGKLRVKERKHPKLYWVDPGIVRAIRREFHPPTESERGALLEGWVGMLLRAFGDPASGSGRGMTACTIGRHPKEVQRSISSFSVAVD
;
A
#
# COMPACT_ATOMS: atom_id res chain seq x y z
N MET A 1 -0.23 -4.68 7.27
CA MET A 1 -1.48 -5.43 7.04
C MET A 1 -1.66 -5.59 5.54
N TYR A 2 -2.04 -6.77 5.04
CA TYR A 2 -2.33 -6.98 3.62
C TYR A 2 -3.83 -6.81 3.36
N PRO A 3 -4.24 -6.16 2.26
CA PRO A 3 -5.60 -6.26 1.72
C PRO A 3 -6.02 -7.72 1.48
N LEU A 4 -7.33 -7.94 1.34
CA LEU A 4 -7.88 -9.27 1.08
C LEU A 4 -7.32 -9.84 -0.23
N LEU A 5 -6.89 -11.09 -0.17
CA LEU A 5 -6.35 -11.85 -1.28
C LEU A 5 -7.47 -12.55 -2.07
N PRO A 6 -7.27 -12.86 -3.36
CA PRO A 6 -8.27 -13.57 -4.16
C PRO A 6 -8.82 -14.85 -3.52
N PRO A 7 -8.00 -15.71 -2.85
CA PRO A 7 -8.53 -16.88 -2.16
C PRO A 7 -9.45 -16.56 -0.98
N GLU A 8 -9.27 -15.40 -0.33
CA GLU A 8 -10.11 -14.95 0.80
C GLU A 8 -11.44 -14.35 0.31
N LEU A 9 -11.41 -13.73 -0.88
CA LEU A 9 -12.61 -13.18 -1.55
C LEU A 9 -13.46 -14.28 -2.20
N GLY A 10 -12.85 -15.39 -2.62
CA GLY A 10 -13.57 -16.54 -3.17
C GLY A 10 -14.41 -16.17 -4.40
N GLN A 11 -15.72 -16.43 -4.33
CA GLN A 11 -16.65 -16.17 -5.44
C GLN A 11 -16.99 -14.68 -5.61
N ASP A 12 -16.74 -13.85 -4.59
CA ASP A 12 -17.01 -12.42 -4.63
C ASP A 12 -15.91 -11.64 -5.36
N PHE A 13 -14.81 -12.31 -5.73
CA PHE A 13 -13.68 -11.66 -6.40
C PHE A 13 -14.06 -11.14 -7.79
N VAL A 14 -14.02 -9.81 -7.94
CA VAL A 14 -14.17 -9.12 -9.22
C VAL A 14 -12.99 -8.16 -9.41
N LEU A 15 -12.17 -8.42 -10.44
CA LEU A 15 -10.95 -7.63 -10.70
C LEU A 15 -11.24 -6.14 -10.92
N SER A 16 -12.32 -5.79 -11.63
CA SER A 16 -12.67 -4.38 -11.86
C SER A 16 -12.95 -3.64 -10.56
N ASP A 17 -13.58 -4.31 -9.59
CA ASP A 17 -13.93 -3.71 -8.30
C ASP A 17 -12.67 -3.56 -7.44
N VAL A 18 -11.79 -4.57 -7.46
CA VAL A 18 -10.48 -4.47 -6.79
C VAL A 18 -9.65 -3.33 -7.36
N LEU A 19 -9.56 -3.18 -8.70
CA LEU A 19 -8.80 -2.07 -9.29
C LEU A 19 -9.43 -0.70 -9.04
N ARG A 20 -10.75 -0.63 -8.84
CA ARG A 20 -11.47 0.64 -8.61
C ARG A 20 -11.47 1.06 -7.14
N TYR A 21 -11.77 0.13 -6.24
CA TYR A 21 -12.03 0.37 -4.81
C TYR A 21 -11.04 -0.32 -3.87
N GLY A 22 -10.16 -1.18 -4.38
CA GLY A 22 -9.25 -1.97 -3.55
C GLY A 22 -9.89 -3.20 -2.94
N SER A 23 -9.13 -3.90 -2.10
CA SER A 23 -9.58 -5.09 -1.36
C SER A 23 -9.37 -4.98 0.15
N LEU A 24 -9.23 -3.77 0.69
CA LEU A 24 -9.21 -3.54 2.13
C LEU A 24 -10.50 -4.10 2.79
N PRO A 25 -10.42 -4.89 3.87
CA PRO A 25 -11.61 -5.53 4.46
C PRO A 25 -12.75 -4.57 4.84
N VAL A 26 -12.42 -3.41 5.42
CA VAL A 26 -13.39 -2.36 5.81
C VAL A 26 -14.09 -1.77 4.59
N ILE A 27 -13.34 -1.57 3.50
CA ILE A 27 -13.88 -0.99 2.27
C ILE A 27 -14.70 -2.02 1.51
N TRP A 28 -14.21 -3.26 1.42
CA TRP A 28 -14.86 -4.33 0.67
C TRP A 28 -16.27 -4.63 1.19
N LYS A 29 -16.43 -4.61 2.52
CA LYS A 29 -17.70 -4.85 3.22
C LYS A 29 -18.63 -3.63 3.24
N SER A 30 -18.15 -2.45 2.86
CA SER A 30 -18.96 -1.24 2.89
C SER A 30 -19.95 -1.17 1.74
N VAL A 31 -21.15 -0.67 2.03
CA VAL A 31 -22.19 -0.37 1.03
C VAL A 31 -21.86 0.93 0.29
N VAL A 32 -21.19 1.88 0.96
CA VAL A 32 -20.79 3.19 0.42
C VAL A 32 -19.27 3.26 0.28
N ARG A 33 -18.73 2.48 -0.67
CA ARG A 33 -17.28 2.26 -0.82
C ARG A 33 -16.48 3.54 -1.05
N GLU A 34 -16.98 4.47 -1.86
CA GLU A 34 -16.30 5.74 -2.18
C GLU A 34 -16.16 6.62 -0.93
N GLU A 35 -17.26 6.85 -0.20
CA GLU A 35 -17.27 7.60 1.06
C GLU A 35 -16.40 6.93 2.13
N SER A 36 -16.44 5.59 2.20
CA SER A 36 -15.64 4.82 3.15
C SER A 36 -14.14 4.92 2.84
N LEU A 37 -13.76 4.91 1.57
CA LEU A 37 -12.38 5.10 1.13
C LEU A 37 -11.90 6.53 1.44
N GLU A 38 -12.73 7.52 1.17
CA GLU A 38 -12.43 8.91 1.49
C GLU A 38 -12.23 9.09 2.99
N ALA A 39 -13.14 8.55 3.81
CA ALA A 39 -13.04 8.58 5.27
C ALA A 39 -11.79 7.83 5.77
N TYR A 40 -11.45 6.69 5.17
CA TYR A 40 -10.25 5.92 5.50
C TYR A 40 -8.98 6.72 5.24
N VAL A 41 -8.87 7.37 4.07
CA VAL A 41 -7.70 8.18 3.72
C VAL A 41 -7.63 9.47 4.57
N HIS A 42 -8.76 10.12 4.85
CA HIS A 42 -8.76 11.39 5.56
C HIS A 42 -8.60 11.28 7.07
N THR A 43 -9.13 10.20 7.66
CA THR A 43 -9.18 10.00 9.11
C THR A 43 -8.14 8.96 9.53
N TYR A 44 -8.30 7.72 9.07
CA TYR A 44 -7.48 6.61 9.53
C TYR A 44 -6.00 6.76 9.13
N LEU A 45 -5.71 7.01 7.84
CA LEU A 45 -4.32 7.18 7.41
C LEU A 45 -3.65 8.36 8.11
N ARG A 46 -4.39 9.44 8.35
CA ARG A 46 -3.87 10.60 9.07
C ARG A 46 -3.49 10.25 10.50
N GLU A 47 -4.36 9.53 11.21
CA GLU A 47 -4.13 9.10 12.59
C GLU A 47 -2.98 8.11 12.70
N GLU A 48 -2.93 7.11 11.82
CA GLU A 48 -1.87 6.08 11.79
C GLU A 48 -0.50 6.71 11.49
N ILE A 49 -0.44 7.63 10.52
CA ILE A 49 0.79 8.34 10.18
C ILE A 49 1.21 9.30 11.31
N GLN A 50 0.28 9.95 11.99
CA GLN A 50 0.60 10.78 13.16
C GLN A 50 1.07 9.96 14.37
N ALA A 51 0.58 8.73 14.51
CA ALA A 51 0.95 7.85 15.61
C ALA A 51 2.31 7.17 15.39
N GLU A 52 2.56 6.66 14.19
CA GLU A 52 3.81 5.96 13.84
C GLU A 52 4.96 6.93 13.63
N ALA A 53 4.67 8.04 12.96
CA ALA A 53 5.65 9.06 12.72
C ALA A 53 5.40 10.24 13.65
N LEU A 54 6.41 10.58 14.44
CA LEU A 54 6.60 11.92 15.00
C LEU A 54 6.81 12.92 13.84
N VAL A 55 5.82 13.04 12.94
CA VAL A 55 5.86 13.88 11.75
C VAL A 55 5.95 15.31 12.25
N ARG A 56 7.18 15.82 12.31
CA ARG A 56 7.47 17.19 12.75
C ARG A 56 6.76 18.23 11.88
N ASN A 57 6.34 17.86 10.66
CA ASN A 57 5.69 18.73 9.70
C ASN A 57 4.49 18.05 9.01
N LEU A 58 3.38 17.89 9.74
CA LEU A 58 2.13 17.34 9.21
C LEU A 58 1.60 18.10 7.97
N PRO A 59 1.64 19.45 7.90
CA PRO A 59 1.22 20.17 6.68
C PRO A 59 2.05 19.81 5.44
N GLY A 60 3.36 19.57 5.62
CA GLY A 60 4.23 19.11 4.54
C GLY A 60 3.87 17.71 4.08
N PHE A 61 3.55 16.81 5.02
CA PHE A 61 3.11 15.45 4.69
C PHE A 61 1.79 15.44 3.90
N ALA A 62 0.82 16.29 4.31
CA ALA A 62 -0.46 16.42 3.63
C ALA A 62 -0.33 16.87 2.16
N ARG A 63 0.69 17.69 1.82
CA ARG A 63 1.00 18.04 0.42
C ARG A 63 1.77 16.96 -0.32
N PHE A 64 2.63 16.21 0.39
CA PHE A 64 3.41 15.11 -0.19
C PHE A 64 2.52 13.94 -0.61
N LEU A 65 1.55 13.55 0.22
CA LEU A 65 0.74 12.35 0.02
C LEU A 65 0.06 12.26 -1.38
N PRO A 66 -0.66 13.29 -1.87
CA PRO A 66 -1.26 13.24 -3.20
C PRO A 66 -0.22 13.17 -4.32
N VAL A 67 0.91 13.85 -4.18
CA VAL A 67 2.00 13.77 -5.18
C VAL A 67 2.62 12.38 -5.18
N ALA A 68 2.85 11.78 -4.02
CA ALA A 68 3.37 10.41 -3.89
C ALA A 68 2.42 9.37 -4.51
N ALA A 69 1.10 9.59 -4.40
CA ALA A 69 0.13 8.72 -5.03
C ALA A 69 0.29 8.71 -6.55
N LEU A 70 0.64 9.82 -7.20
CA LEU A 70 0.88 9.89 -8.66
C LEU A 70 2.05 8.99 -9.11
N PHE A 71 2.99 8.69 -8.22
CA PHE A 71 4.13 7.81 -8.51
C PHE A 71 3.81 6.31 -8.38
N HIS A 72 2.55 5.92 -8.10
CA HIS A 72 2.16 4.51 -8.09
C HIS A 72 2.46 3.82 -9.44
N GLY A 73 3.30 2.78 -9.41
CA GLY A 73 3.76 2.05 -10.59
C GLY A 73 4.81 2.78 -11.42
N GLN A 74 5.23 3.98 -11.00
CA GLN A 74 6.18 4.82 -11.71
C GLN A 74 7.56 4.82 -11.02
N VAL A 75 8.59 5.17 -11.81
CA VAL A 75 9.94 5.36 -11.29
C VAL A 75 9.95 6.57 -10.35
N LEU A 76 10.45 6.36 -9.13
CA LEU A 76 10.41 7.36 -8.08
C LEU A 76 11.42 8.49 -8.35
N SER A 77 10.92 9.72 -8.44
CA SER A 77 11.74 10.92 -8.50
C SER A 77 11.61 11.71 -7.19
N VAL A 78 12.56 11.51 -6.27
CA VAL A 78 12.62 12.26 -4.99
C VAL A 78 12.74 13.77 -5.23
N SER A 79 13.44 14.18 -6.29
CA SER A 79 13.59 15.58 -6.66
C SER A 79 12.29 16.18 -7.19
N GLY A 80 11.50 15.42 -7.96
CA GLY A 80 10.17 15.82 -8.42
C GLY A 80 9.21 15.95 -7.25
N LEU A 81 9.11 14.91 -6.41
CA LEU A 81 8.29 14.90 -5.21
C LEU A 81 8.56 16.09 -4.29
N ALA A 82 9.83 16.40 -4.03
CA ALA A 82 10.23 17.53 -3.21
C ALA A 82 9.76 18.87 -3.77
N ARG A 83 9.88 19.05 -5.10
CA ARG A 83 9.45 20.26 -5.79
C ARG A 83 7.94 20.43 -5.71
N ASP A 84 7.20 19.39 -6.08
CA ASP A 84 5.74 19.47 -6.23
C ASP A 84 5.03 19.52 -4.87
N ALA A 85 5.58 18.84 -3.86
CA ALA A 85 5.07 18.93 -2.48
C ALA A 85 5.50 20.21 -1.75
N GLY A 86 6.51 20.94 -2.26
CA GLY A 86 7.12 22.08 -1.57
C GLY A 86 7.76 21.67 -0.24
N VAL A 87 8.55 20.60 -0.25
CA VAL A 87 9.19 19.98 0.92
C VAL A 87 10.64 19.65 0.60
N ALA A 88 11.55 19.78 1.56
CA ALA A 88 12.97 19.45 1.35
C ALA A 88 13.16 17.97 0.99
N ARG A 89 14.15 17.66 0.13
CA ARG A 89 14.42 16.27 -0.32
C ARG A 89 14.68 15.30 0.82
N THR A 90 15.40 15.74 1.87
CA THR A 90 15.66 14.93 3.06
C THR A 90 14.37 14.56 3.79
N THR A 91 13.43 15.51 3.90
CA THR A 91 12.11 15.28 4.49
C THR A 91 11.27 14.35 3.61
N VAL A 92 11.32 14.47 2.28
CA VAL A 92 10.64 13.53 1.37
C VAL A 92 11.14 12.10 1.54
N ASN A 93 12.45 11.89 1.67
CA ASN A 93 12.98 10.55 1.96
C ASN A 93 12.42 9.99 3.27
N GLY A 94 12.39 10.81 4.34
CA GLY A 94 11.77 10.40 5.60
C GLY A 94 10.27 10.09 5.44
N TYR A 95 9.54 10.83 4.61
CA TYR A 95 8.13 10.52 4.34
C TYR A 95 7.93 9.20 3.59
N ILE A 96 8.84 8.86 2.67
CA ILE A 96 8.81 7.58 1.96
C ILE A 96 9.12 6.42 2.93
N GLU A 97 10.08 6.62 3.85
CA GLU A 97 10.38 5.66 4.93
C GLU A 97 9.15 5.43 5.81
N ILE A 98 8.47 6.50 6.23
CA ILE A 98 7.23 6.41 7.01
C ILE A 98 6.15 5.61 6.25
N LEU A 99 5.96 5.84 4.95
CA LEU A 99 5.01 5.06 4.16
C LEU A 99 5.39 3.57 4.09
N ALA A 100 6.68 3.24 4.14
CA ALA A 100 7.16 1.86 4.16
C ALA A 100 6.96 1.20 5.54
N ASP A 101 7.25 1.93 6.61
CA ASP A 101 7.15 1.46 8.00
C ASP A 101 5.68 1.26 8.41
N THR A 102 4.79 2.17 7.99
CA THR A 102 3.33 2.03 8.14
C THR A 102 2.73 1.00 7.17
N HIS A 103 3.54 0.36 6.33
CA HIS A 103 3.11 -0.61 5.31
C HIS A 103 2.08 -0.08 4.30
N LEU A 104 2.00 1.23 4.10
CA LEU A 104 1.12 1.87 3.11
C LEU A 104 1.69 1.81 1.69
N ALA A 105 3.03 1.79 1.57
CA ALA A 105 3.73 1.69 0.30
C ALA A 105 5.03 0.90 0.43
N TRP A 106 5.64 0.54 -0.70
CA TRP A 106 6.99 0.00 -0.76
C TRP A 106 7.70 0.44 -2.04
N LEU A 107 9.02 0.37 -1.97
CA LEU A 107 9.87 0.55 -3.13
C LEU A 107 10.21 -0.81 -3.73
N LEU A 108 9.93 -0.97 -5.01
CA LEU A 108 10.44 -2.08 -5.80
C LEU A 108 11.84 -1.68 -6.32
N PRO A 109 12.93 -2.28 -5.82
CA PRO A 109 14.25 -2.03 -6.35
C PRO A 109 14.30 -2.44 -7.82
N ALA A 110 15.05 -1.69 -8.61
CA ALA A 110 15.28 -2.05 -9.99
C ALA A 110 16.04 -3.38 -10.09
N PHE A 111 15.74 -4.19 -11.09
CA PHE A 111 16.43 -5.46 -11.28
C PHE A 111 17.92 -5.24 -11.54
N GLU A 112 18.76 -5.90 -10.74
CA GLU A 112 20.21 -5.91 -10.88
C GLU A 112 20.68 -7.28 -11.37
N GLY A 113 20.66 -7.49 -12.70
CA GLY A 113 21.44 -8.56 -13.29
C GLY A 113 22.93 -8.34 -12.97
N LYS A 114 23.65 -9.40 -12.58
CA LYS A 114 25.10 -9.36 -12.30
C LYS A 114 25.86 -8.73 -13.46
N LEU A 115 26.02 -7.42 -13.47
CA LEU A 115 26.75 -6.70 -14.49
C LEU A 115 27.29 -5.40 -13.90
N ARG A 116 28.58 -5.17 -14.14
CA ARG A 116 29.46 -4.09 -13.67
C ARG A 116 29.05 -2.67 -14.12
N VAL A 117 27.78 -2.40 -14.38
CA VAL A 117 27.30 -1.13 -14.93
C VAL A 117 26.81 -0.24 -13.77
N LYS A 118 27.51 0.88 -13.56
CA LYS A 118 27.18 1.94 -12.57
C LYS A 118 26.03 2.86 -13.04
N GLU A 119 25.03 2.33 -13.71
CA GLU A 119 23.84 3.14 -14.02
C GLU A 119 23.02 3.29 -12.73
N ARG A 120 22.72 4.54 -12.34
CA ARG A 120 21.88 4.81 -11.16
C ARG A 120 20.47 4.36 -11.48
N LYS A 121 20.07 3.20 -10.97
CA LYS A 121 18.71 2.70 -11.12
C LYS A 121 17.83 3.26 -10.01
N HIS A 122 16.72 3.86 -10.40
CA HIS A 122 15.74 4.41 -9.49
C HIS A 122 14.65 3.35 -9.20
N PRO A 123 14.25 3.16 -7.93
CA PRO A 123 13.18 2.21 -7.61
C PRO A 123 11.83 2.71 -8.12
N LYS A 124 10.89 1.79 -8.29
CA LYS A 124 9.47 2.15 -8.49
C LYS A 124 8.74 2.20 -7.15
N LEU A 125 7.79 3.12 -7.01
CA LEU A 125 6.92 3.18 -5.83
C LEU A 125 5.61 2.43 -6.10
N TYR A 126 5.24 1.55 -5.18
CA TYR A 126 3.91 0.91 -5.18
C TYR A 126 3.23 1.12 -3.86
N TRP A 127 1.92 1.24 -3.93
CA TRP A 127 1.05 1.36 -2.77
C TRP A 127 0.39 0.02 -2.50
N VAL A 128 0.01 -0.20 -1.24
CA VAL A 128 -0.58 -1.46 -0.78
C VAL A 128 -1.89 -1.82 -1.42
N ASP A 129 -2.66 -0.82 -1.80
CA ASP A 129 -3.98 -1.04 -2.34
C ASP A 129 -4.33 0.01 -3.41
N PRO A 130 -4.87 -0.41 -4.57
CA PRO A 130 -5.25 0.52 -5.63
C PRO A 130 -6.38 1.47 -5.18
N GLY A 131 -7.31 1.03 -4.33
CA GLY A 131 -8.36 1.87 -3.77
C GLY A 131 -7.80 3.04 -2.96
N ILE A 132 -6.78 2.80 -2.14
CA ILE A 132 -6.08 3.87 -1.39
C ILE A 132 -5.48 4.91 -2.35
N VAL A 133 -4.76 4.46 -3.38
CA VAL A 133 -4.12 5.37 -4.36
C VAL A 133 -5.15 6.29 -5.00
N ARG A 134 -6.25 5.70 -5.45
CA ARG A 134 -7.32 6.40 -6.15
C ARG A 134 -8.07 7.35 -5.22
N ALA A 135 -8.32 6.93 -3.98
CA ALA A 135 -8.91 7.79 -2.96
C ALA A 135 -8.03 8.99 -2.60
N ILE A 136 -6.70 8.80 -2.48
CA ILE A 136 -5.75 9.90 -2.25
C ILE A 136 -5.76 10.89 -3.43
N ARG A 137 -5.88 10.40 -4.66
CA ARG A 137 -6.00 11.21 -5.89
C ARG A 137 -7.39 11.80 -6.09
N ARG A 138 -8.39 11.40 -5.29
CA ARG A 138 -9.82 11.74 -5.43
C ARG A 138 -10.41 11.28 -6.77
N GLU A 139 -9.97 10.13 -7.25
CA GLU A 139 -10.40 9.50 -8.50
C GLU A 139 -11.39 8.37 -8.18
N PHE A 140 -12.69 8.63 -8.26
CA PHE A 140 -13.72 7.60 -7.98
C PHE A 140 -14.39 7.03 -9.22
N HIS A 141 -14.16 7.64 -10.39
CA HIS A 141 -14.61 7.12 -11.68
C HIS A 141 -14.09 5.70 -11.95
N PRO A 142 -14.67 4.92 -12.87
CA PRO A 142 -14.04 3.67 -13.33
C PRO A 142 -12.62 3.93 -13.87
N PRO A 143 -11.61 3.12 -13.53
CA PRO A 143 -10.24 3.34 -14.00
C PRO A 143 -10.16 3.45 -15.53
N THR A 144 -9.33 4.35 -16.04
CA THR A 144 -9.08 4.49 -17.48
C THR A 144 -8.13 3.39 -17.99
N GLU A 145 -8.00 3.21 -19.32
CA GLU A 145 -7.03 2.24 -19.89
C GLU A 145 -5.59 2.56 -19.46
N SER A 146 -5.22 3.84 -19.42
CA SER A 146 -3.88 4.28 -18.99
C SER A 146 -3.61 4.02 -17.51
N GLU A 147 -4.64 4.07 -16.65
CA GLU A 147 -4.50 3.81 -15.21
C GLU A 147 -4.44 2.31 -14.90
N ARG A 148 -5.24 1.50 -15.62
CA ARG A 148 -5.40 0.06 -15.37
C ARG A 148 -4.07 -0.67 -15.29
N GLY A 149 -3.13 -0.37 -16.19
CA GLY A 149 -1.83 -1.03 -16.23
C GLY A 149 -1.06 -0.88 -14.91
N ALA A 150 -0.91 0.36 -14.42
CA ALA A 150 -0.18 0.63 -13.19
C ALA A 150 -0.88 0.06 -11.95
N LEU A 151 -2.22 0.17 -11.88
CA LEU A 151 -3.01 -0.37 -10.77
C LEU A 151 -2.94 -1.89 -10.72
N LEU A 152 -3.01 -2.56 -11.87
CA LEU A 152 -2.90 -4.02 -11.98
C LEU A 152 -1.48 -4.47 -11.59
N GLU A 153 -0.45 -3.81 -12.09
CA GLU A 153 0.95 -4.10 -11.74
C GLU A 153 1.18 -3.98 -10.23
N GLY A 154 0.67 -2.91 -9.61
CA GLY A 154 0.76 -2.71 -8.17
C GLY A 154 0.00 -3.75 -7.36
N TRP A 155 -1.21 -4.09 -7.77
CA TRP A 155 -2.01 -5.13 -7.13
C TRP A 155 -1.35 -6.50 -7.23
N VAL A 156 -0.86 -6.91 -8.41
CA VAL A 156 -0.12 -8.17 -8.56
C VAL A 156 1.16 -8.16 -7.71
N GLY A 157 1.87 -7.03 -7.68
CA GLY A 157 3.05 -6.86 -6.83
C GLY A 157 2.73 -7.04 -5.34
N MET A 158 1.60 -6.49 -4.87
CA MET A 158 1.09 -6.73 -3.53
C MET A 158 0.87 -8.23 -3.29
N LEU A 159 0.17 -8.92 -4.20
CA LEU A 159 -0.15 -10.34 -4.03
C LEU A 159 1.12 -11.18 -3.90
N LEU A 160 2.11 -10.95 -4.77
CA LEU A 160 3.39 -11.65 -4.72
C LEU A 160 4.10 -11.43 -3.38
N ARG A 161 4.03 -10.22 -2.82
CA ARG A 161 4.58 -9.95 -1.48
C ARG A 161 3.79 -10.68 -0.40
N ALA A 162 2.46 -10.67 -0.46
CA ALA A 162 1.62 -11.35 0.52
C ALA A 162 1.87 -12.87 0.50
N PHE A 163 1.92 -13.51 -0.67
CA PHE A 163 2.21 -14.94 -0.77
C PHE A 163 3.66 -15.29 -0.42
N GLY A 164 4.59 -14.36 -0.63
CA GLY A 164 6.00 -14.52 -0.25
C GLY A 164 6.26 -14.29 1.25
N ASP A 165 5.36 -13.63 1.98
CA ASP A 165 5.50 -13.39 3.41
C ASP A 165 5.06 -14.62 4.22
N PRO A 166 5.97 -15.26 4.99
CA PRO A 166 5.62 -16.40 5.85
C PRO A 166 4.57 -16.08 6.93
N ALA A 167 4.39 -14.80 7.28
CA ALA A 167 3.44 -14.35 8.28
C ALA A 167 2.00 -14.23 7.74
N SER A 168 1.80 -14.11 6.43
CA SER A 168 0.48 -13.85 5.82
C SER A 168 -0.50 -15.02 5.94
N GLY A 169 -0.02 -16.23 6.26
CA GLY A 169 -0.84 -17.43 6.46
C GLY A 169 -1.49 -18.00 5.20
N SER A 170 -1.61 -17.22 4.11
CA SER A 170 -2.26 -17.57 2.86
C SER A 170 -1.42 -18.48 1.95
N GLY A 171 -0.09 -18.46 2.09
CA GLY A 171 0.82 -19.35 1.35
C GLY A 171 0.82 -20.82 1.83
N ARG A 172 0.20 -21.13 2.98
CA ARG A 172 0.22 -22.49 3.58
C ARG A 172 -0.69 -23.50 2.89
N GLY A 173 -1.51 -23.09 1.91
CA GLY A 173 -2.32 -24.00 1.10
C GLY A 173 -1.53 -24.74 0.01
N MET A 174 -0.30 -24.33 -0.30
CA MET A 174 0.49 -24.90 -1.41
C MET A 174 1.88 -25.39 -1.01
N THR A 175 2.27 -25.23 0.26
CA THR A 175 3.54 -25.73 0.83
C THR A 175 3.29 -26.66 2.01
N ALA A 176 2.60 -27.77 1.76
CA ALA A 176 2.77 -28.97 2.56
C ALA A 176 4.10 -29.66 2.17
N CYS A 177 5.23 -29.01 2.46
CA CYS A 177 6.53 -29.68 2.54
C CYS A 177 7.50 -28.81 3.35
N THR A 178 7.59 -29.13 4.65
CA THR A 178 8.77 -28.99 5.53
C THR A 178 9.38 -27.58 5.64
N ILE A 179 9.45 -26.92 6.80
CA ILE A 179 10.32 -27.24 7.95
C ILE A 179 9.73 -26.53 9.18
N GLY A 180 9.62 -27.27 10.28
CA GLY A 180 8.93 -26.83 11.48
C GLY A 180 9.54 -25.61 12.18
N ARG A 181 8.67 -24.84 12.84
CA ARG A 181 8.91 -24.19 14.13
C ARG A 181 7.59 -23.88 14.83
N HIS A 182 7.60 -24.08 16.16
CA HIS A 182 6.49 -23.99 17.10
C HIS A 182 5.86 -22.58 17.18
N PRO A 183 4.53 -22.45 17.43
CA PRO A 183 3.82 -21.17 17.51
C PRO A 183 3.61 -20.72 18.97
N LYS A 184 4.09 -19.52 19.34
CA LYS A 184 3.64 -18.84 20.58
C LYS A 184 3.49 -17.31 20.54
N GLU A 185 3.64 -16.61 19.41
CA GLU A 185 3.70 -15.12 19.43
C GLU A 185 2.66 -14.34 18.60
N VAL A 186 1.68 -14.99 17.97
CA VAL A 186 0.68 -14.30 17.11
C VAL A 186 -0.68 -14.15 17.80
N GLN A 187 -0.70 -13.66 19.05
CA GLN A 187 -1.96 -13.49 19.80
C GLN A 187 -2.16 -12.11 20.43
N ARG A 188 -1.26 -11.15 20.20
CA ARG A 188 -1.32 -9.80 20.83
C ARG A 188 -1.81 -8.66 19.94
N SER A 189 -1.97 -8.83 18.63
CA SER A 189 -2.35 -7.72 17.74
C SER A 189 -3.84 -7.68 17.35
N ILE A 190 -4.62 -8.72 17.68
CA ILE A 190 -6.05 -8.82 17.29
C ILE A 190 -6.98 -8.25 18.37
N SER A 191 -6.53 -8.13 19.62
CA SER A 191 -7.35 -7.64 20.74
C SER A 191 -7.67 -6.15 20.69
N SER A 192 -6.94 -5.35 19.92
CA SER A 192 -7.14 -3.89 19.82
C SER A 192 -8.19 -3.49 18.78
N PHE A 193 -8.61 -4.42 17.90
CA PHE A 193 -9.56 -4.11 16.81
C PHE A 193 -11.03 -4.36 17.18
N SER A 194 -11.29 -5.09 18.27
CA SER A 194 -12.67 -5.41 18.71
C SER A 194 -13.26 -4.40 19.70
N VAL A 195 -12.48 -3.41 20.18
CA VAL A 195 -12.94 -2.48 21.24
C VAL A 195 -13.37 -1.12 20.69
N ALA A 196 -13.18 -0.86 19.40
CA ALA A 196 -13.50 0.44 18.78
C ALA A 196 -14.84 0.47 18.03
N VAL A 197 -15.62 -0.61 18.06
CA VAL A 197 -16.92 -0.72 17.34
C VAL A 197 -18.06 -1.21 18.27
N ASP A 198 -17.84 -1.23 19.59
CA ASP A 198 -18.86 -1.43 20.61
C ASP A 198 -18.92 -0.23 21.56
#